data_AF-A0AAD7AP49-F1
#
_entry.id   AF-A0AAD7AP49-F1
#
_cell.length_a   1.000
_cell.length_b   1.000
_cell.length_c   1.000
_cell.angle_alpha   90.00
_cell.angle_beta   90.00
_cell.angle_gamma   90.00
#
_symmetry.space_group_name_H-M   'P 1'
#
loop_
_entity.id
_entity.type
_entity.pdbx_description
1 polymer ?
#
loop_
_entity_poly.entity_id
_entity_poly.type
_entity_poly.pdbx_seq_one_letter_code
_entity_poly.pdbx_strand_id
1 'polypeptide(L)'
;MSLVWTLERVMGRSAIGSVVEVYAPNGFDHGFQTIVDLLGLHHGDNRHSDELIEAINSNMSDGEIDLVVLGTCEVDFGGSSPWPAALLAAWDAGDAAHKFQLVCIVHHVQSRRNAIRILSISEHVAAAFRRAFVINADSLDATMRLAGYEHIRVDAHVPVLDIPVVLDHSPGRILSDAVSQGSFASDRLDYLEIFADSKESLAHDPKVWGYLPLGAEDDASYIFDTTLPDPPFRLFLIGSGSLEIPQELKNMVLIRDDLNYAEFYNLMSNMDICLPAFRGDNEYYEEQASSTFAMAVKCNVGPILPRPNPCYRAHQEFVDDDRAVVTRPAAMRAIEAVRVLRTRNTSFFLHRTGIPIHSPTAQAAASMLKLGWIRSAGEFRAFKEQIWRANDRVVERMLRDL
;
A
#
# COMPACT_ATOMS: atom_id res chain seq x y z
N MET A 1 -1.12 12.94 -5.17
CA MET A 1 -1.33 13.87 -4.02
C MET A 1 -0.30 13.78 -2.91
N SER A 2 0.12 12.60 -2.39
CA SER A 2 1.17 12.57 -1.35
C SER A 2 2.49 13.22 -1.81
N LEU A 3 2.84 13.03 -3.09
CA LEU A 3 4.00 13.69 -3.69
C LEU A 3 3.79 15.20 -3.82
N VAL A 4 2.62 15.66 -4.28
CA VAL A 4 2.25 17.09 -4.36
C VAL A 4 2.45 17.77 -3.00
N TRP A 5 1.90 17.18 -1.94
CA TRP A 5 2.09 17.67 -0.57
C TRP A 5 3.58 17.72 -0.15
N THR A 6 4.38 16.74 -0.59
CA THR A 6 5.82 16.73 -0.30
C THR A 6 6.56 17.82 -1.09
N LEU A 7 6.23 18.00 -2.38
CA LEU A 7 6.77 19.05 -3.25
C LEU A 7 6.50 20.43 -2.68
N GLU A 8 5.23 20.77 -2.43
CA GLU A 8 4.85 22.08 -1.87
C GLU A 8 5.57 22.36 -0.55
N ARG A 9 5.68 21.34 0.32
CA ARG A 9 6.37 21.47 1.60
C ARG A 9 7.88 21.72 1.45
N VAL A 10 8.55 21.02 0.53
CA VAL A 10 10.00 21.18 0.29
C VAL A 10 10.31 22.50 -0.43
N MET A 11 9.49 22.87 -1.42
CA MET A 11 9.64 24.12 -2.16
C MET A 11 9.40 25.34 -1.27
N GLY A 12 8.37 25.30 -0.41
CA GLY A 12 8.06 26.35 0.56
C GLY A 12 9.17 26.60 1.59
N ARG A 13 9.98 25.58 1.92
CA ARG A 13 11.17 25.75 2.80
C ARG A 13 12.34 26.40 2.08
N SER A 14 12.45 26.19 0.78
CA SER A 14 13.62 26.59 -0.01
C SER A 14 13.54 28.03 -0.54
N ALA A 15 12.45 28.76 -0.24
CA ALA A 15 12.16 30.11 -0.77
C ALA A 15 12.20 30.21 -2.31
N ILE A 16 12.07 29.08 -2.98
CA ILE A 16 11.95 29.01 -4.44
C ILE A 16 10.50 29.38 -4.76
N GLY A 17 10.29 30.43 -5.55
CA GLY A 17 8.96 30.92 -5.95
C GLY A 17 8.20 29.99 -6.90
N SER A 18 8.41 28.69 -6.80
CA SER A 18 7.86 27.69 -7.70
C SER A 18 6.48 27.24 -7.23
N VAL A 19 5.62 26.93 -8.19
CA VAL A 19 4.23 26.49 -7.99
C VAL A 19 4.10 25.05 -8.45
N VAL A 20 3.31 24.24 -7.73
CA VAL A 20 2.88 22.93 -8.19
C VAL A 20 1.49 23.09 -8.78
N GLU A 21 1.30 22.65 -10.02
CA GLU A 21 -0.02 22.62 -10.66
C GLU A 21 -0.49 21.18 -10.82
N VAL A 22 -1.78 20.93 -10.58
CA VAL A 22 -2.38 19.59 -10.65
C VAL A 22 -3.36 19.53 -11.81
N TYR A 23 -3.16 18.54 -12.68
CA TYR A 23 -3.98 18.29 -13.86
C TYR A 23 -4.75 16.98 -13.67
N ALA A 24 -6.08 17.02 -13.72
CA ALA A 24 -6.95 15.87 -13.52
C ALA A 24 -8.19 15.95 -14.44
N PRO A 25 -8.60 14.84 -15.10
CA PRO A 25 -9.64 14.87 -16.13
C PRO A 25 -11.02 15.29 -15.63
N ASN A 26 -11.41 14.96 -14.39
CA ASN A 26 -12.72 15.36 -13.84
C ASN A 26 -12.63 15.65 -12.33
N GLY A 27 -11.54 16.27 -11.89
CA GLY A 27 -11.17 16.33 -10.48
C GLY A 27 -10.69 14.97 -9.96
N PHE A 28 -10.79 14.74 -8.65
CA PHE A 28 -10.38 13.46 -8.06
C PHE A 28 -11.55 12.49 -7.88
N ASP A 29 -11.39 11.27 -8.39
CA ASP A 29 -12.38 10.21 -8.31
C ASP A 29 -12.73 9.80 -6.87
N HIS A 30 -13.88 9.14 -6.72
CA HIS A 30 -14.36 8.55 -5.46
C HIS A 30 -14.37 9.53 -4.26
N GLY A 31 -14.60 10.83 -4.54
CA GLY A 31 -14.68 11.87 -3.51
C GLY A 31 -13.35 12.19 -2.83
N PHE A 32 -12.21 11.87 -3.45
CA PHE A 32 -10.89 12.11 -2.85
C PHE A 32 -10.57 13.59 -2.63
N GLN A 33 -11.26 14.51 -3.32
CA GLN A 33 -11.15 15.95 -3.08
C GLN A 33 -11.39 16.30 -1.61
N THR A 34 -12.36 15.65 -0.95
CA THR A 34 -12.63 15.83 0.49
C THR A 34 -11.38 15.58 1.34
N ILE A 35 -10.55 14.61 0.97
CA ILE A 35 -9.31 14.28 1.68
C ILE A 35 -8.21 15.29 1.36
N VAL A 36 -8.15 15.76 0.11
CA VAL A 36 -7.22 16.82 -0.31
C VAL A 36 -7.49 18.10 0.50
N ASP A 37 -8.75 18.51 0.60
CA ASP A 37 -9.16 19.71 1.32
C ASP A 37 -8.95 19.56 2.83
N LEU A 38 -9.36 18.43 3.41
CA LEU A 38 -9.22 18.14 4.85
C LEU A 38 -7.76 18.21 5.32
N LEU A 39 -6.83 17.74 4.49
CA LEU A 39 -5.42 17.67 4.84
C LEU A 39 -4.60 18.84 4.30
N GLY A 40 -5.19 19.72 3.48
CA GLY A 40 -4.47 20.77 2.76
C GLY A 40 -3.34 20.20 1.89
N LEU A 41 -3.61 19.15 1.10
CA LEU A 41 -2.57 18.49 0.29
C LEU A 41 -2.12 19.30 -0.93
N HIS A 42 -2.90 20.31 -1.33
CA HIS A 42 -2.63 21.17 -2.47
C HIS A 42 -3.34 22.51 -2.29
N HIS A 43 -2.69 23.60 -2.71
CA HIS A 43 -3.17 24.97 -2.50
C HIS A 43 -3.52 25.71 -3.81
N GLY A 44 -3.53 25.03 -4.96
CA GLY A 44 -3.84 25.60 -6.28
C GLY A 44 -5.17 25.11 -6.86
N ASP A 45 -5.51 25.64 -8.03
CA ASP A 45 -6.66 25.18 -8.81
C ASP A 45 -6.30 23.90 -9.57
N ASN A 46 -7.19 22.91 -9.52
CA ASN A 46 -7.07 21.71 -10.36
C ASN A 46 -7.47 22.07 -11.80
N ARG A 47 -6.57 21.82 -12.75
CA ARG A 47 -6.81 22.00 -14.19
C ARG A 47 -7.29 20.73 -14.85
N HIS A 48 -7.96 20.86 -15.99
CA HIS A 48 -8.36 19.69 -16.77
C HIS A 48 -7.12 19.03 -17.39
N SER A 49 -7.08 17.70 -17.45
CA SER A 49 -5.91 16.95 -17.93
C SER A 49 -5.49 17.34 -19.36
N ASP A 50 -6.48 17.65 -20.22
CA ASP A 50 -6.23 18.02 -21.62
C ASP A 50 -5.50 19.37 -21.79
N GLU A 51 -5.48 20.21 -20.75
CA GLU A 51 -4.79 21.50 -20.74
C GLU A 51 -3.27 21.35 -20.52
N LEU A 52 -2.79 20.17 -20.12
CA LEU A 52 -1.37 19.98 -19.79
C LEU A 52 -0.44 20.28 -20.98
N ILE A 53 -0.76 19.75 -22.16
CA ILE A 53 0.08 19.94 -23.35
C ILE A 53 0.06 21.40 -23.81
N GLU A 54 -1.09 22.07 -23.70
CA GLU A 54 -1.18 23.49 -24.00
C GLU A 54 -0.31 24.31 -23.04
N ALA A 55 -0.38 24.02 -21.73
CA ALA A 55 0.43 24.69 -20.71
C ALA A 55 1.93 24.48 -20.89
N ILE A 56 2.36 23.26 -21.27
CA ILE A 56 3.78 22.98 -21.59
C ILE A 56 4.24 23.82 -22.78
N ASN A 57 3.41 23.95 -23.82
CA ASN A 57 3.78 24.68 -25.02
C ASN A 57 3.70 26.21 -24.85
N SER A 58 2.78 26.73 -24.04
CA SER A 58 2.60 28.17 -23.82
C SER A 58 3.68 28.78 -22.91
N ASN A 59 4.22 28.00 -21.98
CA ASN A 59 5.21 28.44 -20.99
C ASN A 59 6.65 28.53 -21.52
N MET A 60 6.89 28.33 -22.83
CA MET A 60 8.22 28.54 -23.44
C MET A 60 8.66 30.02 -23.53
N SER A 61 8.02 30.94 -22.83
CA SER A 61 8.33 32.38 -22.91
C SER A 61 8.28 33.18 -21.60
N ASP A 62 7.65 32.67 -20.53
CA ASP A 62 7.73 33.21 -19.16
C ASP A 62 7.17 32.16 -18.18
N GLY A 63 8.00 31.63 -17.26
CA GLY A 63 7.58 30.64 -16.24
C GLY A 63 7.62 29.19 -16.72
N GLU A 64 8.83 28.66 -16.91
CA GLU A 64 9.06 27.34 -17.51
C GLU A 64 8.59 26.18 -16.59
N ILE A 65 7.95 25.18 -17.21
CA ILE A 65 7.67 23.91 -16.53
C ILE A 65 8.96 23.11 -16.55
N ASP A 66 9.63 22.99 -15.40
CA ASP A 66 10.87 22.22 -15.29
C ASP A 66 10.65 20.73 -14.99
N LEU A 67 9.44 20.36 -14.53
CA LEU A 67 9.14 19.02 -14.04
C LEU A 67 7.70 18.63 -14.37
N VAL A 68 7.54 17.50 -15.06
CA VAL A 68 6.23 16.87 -15.29
C VAL A 68 6.21 15.55 -14.53
N VAL A 69 5.24 15.37 -13.64
CA VAL A 69 5.06 14.12 -12.87
C VAL A 69 3.78 13.43 -13.30
N LEU A 70 3.89 12.19 -13.76
CA LEU A 70 2.76 11.32 -14.08
C LEU A 70 2.41 10.48 -12.86
N GLY A 71 1.14 10.54 -12.45
CA GLY A 71 0.62 9.93 -11.22
C GLY A 71 0.65 8.41 -11.25
N THR A 72 0.45 7.81 -12.43
CA THR A 72 0.58 6.37 -12.66
C THR A 72 0.81 6.16 -14.16
N CYS A 73 2.08 6.05 -14.59
CA CYS A 73 2.41 5.97 -16.01
C CYS A 73 1.73 4.81 -16.76
N GLU A 74 1.45 3.71 -16.07
CA GLU A 74 0.78 2.55 -16.64
C GLU A 74 -0.63 2.89 -17.13
N VAL A 75 -1.28 3.83 -16.45
CA VAL A 75 -2.61 4.36 -16.78
C VAL A 75 -2.46 5.56 -17.70
N ASP A 76 -1.59 6.51 -17.35
CA ASP A 76 -1.41 7.77 -18.08
C ASP A 76 -0.89 7.55 -19.52
N PHE A 77 -0.08 6.51 -19.73
CA PHE A 77 0.43 6.07 -21.04
C PHE A 77 -0.32 4.87 -21.63
N GLY A 78 -1.29 4.31 -20.90
CA GLY A 78 -2.05 3.15 -21.34
C GLY A 78 -3.04 3.43 -22.48
N GLY A 79 -3.43 2.38 -23.21
CA GLY A 79 -4.51 2.42 -24.20
C GLY A 79 -4.22 3.30 -25.42
N SER A 80 -5.18 4.14 -25.80
CA SER A 80 -5.09 5.10 -26.92
C SER A 80 -4.74 6.52 -26.45
N SER A 81 -4.11 6.66 -25.28
CA SER A 81 -3.70 7.96 -24.74
C SER A 81 -2.76 8.69 -25.72
N PRO A 82 -3.04 9.94 -26.10
CA PRO A 82 -2.14 10.72 -26.96
C PRO A 82 -0.92 11.27 -26.20
N TRP A 83 -0.89 11.13 -24.87
CA TRP A 83 0.11 11.76 -23.99
C TRP A 83 1.54 11.36 -24.27
N PRO A 84 1.90 10.07 -24.50
CA PRO A 84 3.29 9.70 -24.77
C PRO A 84 3.87 10.44 -25.99
N ALA A 85 3.08 10.50 -27.07
CA ALA A 85 3.51 11.15 -28.31
C ALA A 85 3.52 12.68 -28.17
N ALA A 86 2.53 13.26 -27.49
CA ALA A 86 2.44 14.70 -27.28
C ALA A 86 3.55 15.23 -26.36
N LEU A 87 3.83 14.54 -25.25
CA LEU A 87 4.92 14.89 -24.33
C LEU A 87 6.28 14.74 -25.00
N LEU A 88 6.48 13.70 -25.82
CA LEU A 88 7.71 13.54 -26.59
C LEU A 88 7.87 14.65 -27.63
N ALA A 89 6.80 15.03 -28.33
CA ALA A 89 6.85 16.13 -29.30
C ALA A 89 7.15 17.47 -28.62
N ALA A 90 6.50 17.75 -27.48
CA ALA A 90 6.77 18.94 -26.68
C ALA A 90 8.21 18.93 -26.14
N TRP A 91 8.69 17.77 -25.69
CA TRP A 91 10.07 17.56 -25.32
C TRP A 91 11.00 17.93 -26.45
N ASP A 92 10.88 17.30 -27.61
CA ASP A 92 11.79 17.45 -28.75
C ASP A 92 11.79 18.87 -29.31
N ALA A 93 10.67 19.60 -29.23
CA ALA A 93 10.53 20.97 -29.73
C ALA A 93 11.27 22.03 -28.88
N GLY A 94 11.38 21.83 -27.57
CA GLY A 94 12.10 22.76 -26.68
C GLY A 94 13.60 22.80 -26.97
N ASP A 95 14.27 23.94 -26.76
CA ASP A 95 15.72 23.98 -26.79
C ASP A 95 16.34 23.34 -25.53
N ALA A 96 17.66 23.28 -25.41
CA ALA A 96 18.34 22.63 -24.28
C ALA A 96 18.09 23.31 -22.91
N ALA A 97 17.75 24.60 -22.89
CA ALA A 97 17.45 25.33 -21.66
C ALA A 97 16.01 25.10 -21.20
N HIS A 98 15.07 24.84 -22.12
CA HIS A 98 13.63 24.72 -21.83
C HIS A 98 13.15 23.25 -21.77
N LYS A 99 13.99 22.36 -21.22
CA LYS A 99 13.75 20.91 -21.11
C LYS A 99 13.27 20.52 -19.69
N PHE A 100 11.97 20.30 -19.49
CA PHE A 100 11.35 19.56 -18.36
C PHE A 100 11.78 18.09 -18.03
N GLN A 101 12.18 17.77 -16.80
CA GLN A 101 12.32 16.35 -16.42
C GLN A 101 10.96 15.63 -16.36
N LEU A 102 10.85 14.43 -16.96
CA LEU A 102 9.65 13.58 -16.84
C LEU A 102 9.83 12.59 -15.69
N VAL A 103 8.96 12.64 -14.69
CA VAL A 103 8.92 11.70 -13.57
C VAL A 103 7.73 10.78 -13.72
N CYS A 104 8.00 9.49 -13.56
CA CYS A 104 7.05 8.44 -13.78
C CYS A 104 6.83 7.65 -12.49
N ILE A 105 5.64 7.76 -11.91
CA ILE A 105 5.25 6.92 -10.77
C ILE A 105 4.78 5.57 -11.30
N VAL A 106 5.40 4.49 -10.83
CA VAL A 106 5.18 3.13 -11.34
C VAL A 106 4.92 2.12 -10.22
N HIS A 107 4.08 1.15 -10.54
CA HIS A 107 3.80 -0.03 -9.73
C HIS A 107 4.45 -1.30 -10.29
N HIS A 108 4.82 -1.33 -11.57
CA HIS A 108 5.51 -2.43 -12.26
C HIS A 108 6.41 -1.97 -13.44
N VAL A 109 7.24 -2.88 -13.96
CA VAL A 109 8.42 -2.57 -14.80
C VAL A 109 8.12 -2.41 -16.29
N GLN A 110 8.08 -1.17 -16.82
CA GLN A 110 8.39 -0.84 -18.23
C GLN A 110 8.86 0.62 -18.37
N SER A 111 10.03 0.87 -18.96
CA SER A 111 10.49 2.24 -19.30
C SER A 111 11.57 2.20 -20.39
N ARG A 112 11.67 3.26 -21.21
CA ARG A 112 12.74 3.46 -22.20
C ARG A 112 13.16 4.92 -22.22
N ARG A 113 14.49 5.15 -22.18
CA ARG A 113 15.26 6.39 -22.47
C ARG A 113 15.55 7.37 -21.32
N ASN A 114 16.64 8.13 -21.53
CA ASN A 114 17.33 9.04 -20.60
C ASN A 114 16.56 10.26 -20.08
N ALA A 115 15.34 10.54 -20.56
CA ALA A 115 14.55 11.70 -20.13
C ALA A 115 13.67 11.41 -18.90
N ILE A 116 13.64 10.15 -18.45
CA ILE A 116 12.69 9.66 -17.46
C ILE A 116 13.40 9.43 -16.12
N ARG A 117 12.82 9.94 -15.04
CA ARG A 117 13.08 9.48 -13.68
C ARG A 117 11.94 8.56 -13.25
N ILE A 118 12.28 7.41 -12.70
CA ILE A 118 11.34 6.48 -12.11
C ILE A 118 11.17 6.78 -10.63
N LEU A 119 9.93 6.88 -10.17
CA LEU A 119 9.59 7.07 -8.77
C LEU A 119 8.67 5.92 -8.32
N SER A 120 9.24 4.92 -7.63
CA SER A 120 8.43 3.82 -7.10
C SER A 120 7.74 4.22 -5.79
N ILE A 121 6.70 3.49 -5.40
CA ILE A 121 6.02 3.69 -4.11
C ILE A 121 6.68 2.91 -2.95
N SER A 122 7.80 2.23 -3.20
CA SER A 122 8.57 1.47 -2.21
C SER A 122 10.03 1.27 -2.64
N GLU A 123 10.94 1.17 -1.66
CA GLU A 123 12.37 0.98 -1.90
C GLU A 123 12.71 -0.35 -2.60
N HIS A 124 11.98 -1.42 -2.33
CA HIS A 124 12.27 -2.71 -3.00
C HIS A 124 12.01 -2.67 -4.49
N VAL A 125 10.92 -2.02 -4.90
CA VAL A 125 10.58 -1.86 -6.30
C VAL A 125 11.62 -0.97 -6.97
N ALA A 126 12.08 0.10 -6.30
CA ALA A 126 13.20 0.90 -6.80
C ALA A 126 14.46 0.04 -6.98
N ALA A 127 14.78 -0.83 -6.03
CA ALA A 127 15.91 -1.76 -6.14
C ALA A 127 15.73 -2.76 -7.30
N ALA A 128 14.52 -3.30 -7.50
CA ALA A 128 14.20 -4.19 -8.61
C ALA A 128 14.37 -3.48 -9.97
N PHE A 129 13.89 -2.24 -10.11
CA PHE A 129 14.10 -1.41 -11.29
C PHE A 129 15.58 -1.18 -11.58
N ARG A 130 16.37 -0.82 -10.56
CA ARG A 130 17.82 -0.63 -10.72
C ARG A 130 18.49 -1.91 -11.23
N ARG A 131 18.14 -3.07 -10.68
CA ARG A 131 18.65 -4.37 -11.17
C ARG A 131 18.23 -4.64 -12.61
N ALA A 132 16.96 -4.45 -12.94
CA ALA A 132 16.44 -4.67 -14.29
C ALA A 132 17.12 -3.75 -15.32
N PHE A 133 17.36 -2.48 -14.98
CA PHE A 133 18.04 -1.53 -15.84
C PHE A 133 19.50 -1.88 -16.08
N VAL A 134 20.22 -2.38 -15.06
CA VAL A 134 21.58 -2.90 -15.24
C VAL A 134 21.60 -4.10 -16.19
N ILE A 135 20.68 -5.05 -16.02
CA ILE A 135 20.55 -6.22 -16.91
C ILE A 135 20.25 -5.78 -18.35
N ASN A 136 19.33 -4.83 -18.52
CA ASN A 136 18.95 -4.34 -19.84
C ASN A 136 20.05 -3.52 -20.51
N ALA A 137 20.84 -2.78 -19.74
CA ALA A 137 22.01 -2.05 -20.23
C ALA A 137 23.10 -3.01 -20.76
N ASP A 138 23.18 -4.24 -20.25
CA ASP A 138 24.11 -5.28 -20.71
C ASP A 138 23.47 -6.29 -21.69
N SER A 139 22.28 -5.96 -22.24
CA SER A 139 21.55 -6.88 -23.12
C SER A 139 22.30 -7.15 -24.44
N LEU A 140 22.20 -8.39 -24.94
CA LEU A 140 22.67 -8.75 -26.28
C LEU A 140 21.84 -8.09 -27.39
N ASP A 141 20.60 -7.70 -27.10
CA ASP A 141 19.77 -6.93 -28.02
C ASP A 141 20.28 -5.48 -28.07
N ALA A 142 20.79 -5.08 -29.23
CA ALA A 142 21.29 -3.73 -29.48
C ALA A 142 20.24 -2.65 -29.18
N THR A 143 18.95 -2.93 -29.42
CA THR A 143 17.87 -1.98 -29.14
C THR A 143 17.76 -1.70 -27.64
N MET A 144 17.91 -2.73 -26.81
CA MET A 144 17.84 -2.61 -25.35
C MET A 144 19.13 -1.98 -24.80
N ARG A 145 20.29 -2.49 -25.22
CA ARG A 145 21.59 -1.99 -24.76
C ARG A 145 21.82 -0.51 -25.11
N LEU A 146 21.38 -0.06 -26.29
CA LEU A 146 21.54 1.34 -26.73
C LEU A 146 20.42 2.26 -26.20
N ALA A 147 19.47 1.77 -25.41
CA ALA A 147 18.37 2.58 -24.90
C ALA A 147 18.74 3.50 -23.72
N GLY A 148 19.96 3.39 -23.18
CA GLY A 148 20.47 4.26 -22.12
C GLY A 148 19.94 3.94 -20.71
N TYR A 149 19.58 2.68 -20.45
CA TYR A 149 19.05 2.25 -19.13
C TYR A 149 19.94 2.63 -17.94
N GLU A 150 21.26 2.70 -18.14
CA GLU A 150 22.24 3.10 -17.13
C GLU A 150 22.09 4.55 -16.63
N HIS A 151 21.40 5.41 -17.38
CA HIS A 151 21.19 6.82 -17.02
C HIS A 151 19.80 7.09 -16.40
N ILE A 152 18.92 6.09 -16.36
CA ILE A 152 17.58 6.26 -15.78
C ILE A 152 17.69 6.31 -14.26
N ARG A 153 17.34 7.45 -13.69
CA ARG A 153 17.32 7.64 -12.23
C ARG A 153 16.11 6.92 -11.64
N VAL A 154 16.31 6.25 -10.51
CA VAL A 154 15.27 5.51 -9.79
C VAL A 154 15.28 5.90 -8.32
N ASP A 155 14.18 6.47 -7.85
CA ASP A 155 13.95 6.83 -6.45
C ASP A 155 12.67 6.16 -5.92
N ALA A 156 12.47 6.19 -4.60
CA ALA A 156 11.24 5.72 -3.97
C ALA A 156 10.57 6.85 -3.17
N HIS A 157 9.28 7.05 -3.36
CA HIS A 157 8.43 7.95 -2.57
C HIS A 157 7.26 7.16 -2.01
N VAL A 158 7.27 6.89 -0.70
CA VAL A 158 6.24 6.05 -0.09
C VAL A 158 5.01 6.92 0.21
N PRO A 159 3.83 6.64 -0.39
CA PRO A 159 2.71 7.58 -0.41
C PRO A 159 1.88 7.51 0.89
N VAL A 160 2.48 7.82 2.04
CA VAL A 160 1.81 7.86 3.35
C VAL A 160 1.32 9.27 3.67
N LEU A 161 0.02 9.39 3.89
CA LEU A 161 -0.67 10.62 4.32
C LEU A 161 -0.98 10.56 5.82
N ASP A 162 -1.13 11.72 6.45
CA ASP A 162 -1.56 11.79 7.85
C ASP A 162 -3.07 11.91 7.96
N ILE A 163 -3.77 10.79 7.76
CA ILE A 163 -5.22 10.77 7.93
C ILE A 163 -5.55 10.99 9.41
N PRO A 164 -6.39 11.97 9.77
CA PRO A 164 -6.84 12.14 11.14
C PRO A 164 -7.68 10.92 11.53
N VAL A 165 -7.17 10.13 12.47
CA VAL A 165 -7.83 8.93 12.96
C VAL A 165 -8.14 9.11 14.44
N VAL A 166 -9.38 8.81 14.82
CA VAL A 166 -9.76 8.65 16.22
C VAL A 166 -9.46 7.21 16.61
N LEU A 167 -8.33 6.98 17.27
CA LEU A 167 -7.98 5.65 17.77
C LEU A 167 -8.74 5.37 19.07
N ASP A 168 -9.67 4.42 19.07
CA ASP A 168 -10.13 3.77 20.30
C ASP A 168 -9.34 2.47 20.52
N HIS A 169 -8.19 2.62 21.17
CA HIS A 169 -7.33 1.51 21.60
C HIS A 169 -7.34 1.37 23.11
N SER A 170 -8.54 1.28 23.68
CA SER A 170 -8.72 0.97 25.10
C SER A 170 -7.91 -0.30 25.47
N PRO A 171 -7.03 -0.23 26.50
CA PRO A 171 -6.26 -1.39 26.95
C PRO A 171 -7.18 -2.55 27.29
N GLY A 172 -6.85 -3.76 26.79
CA GLY A 172 -7.67 -4.94 27.05
C GLY A 172 -8.68 -5.30 25.94
N ARG A 173 -8.81 -4.47 24.90
CA ARG A 173 -9.63 -4.80 23.71
C ARG A 173 -9.24 -6.16 23.11
N ILE A 174 -10.25 -6.93 22.75
CA ILE A 174 -10.10 -8.18 21.99
C ILE A 174 -10.01 -7.85 20.49
N LEU A 175 -9.17 -8.57 19.75
CA LEU A 175 -9.06 -8.41 18.29
C LEU A 175 -10.35 -8.94 17.65
N SER A 176 -11.20 -8.04 17.15
CA SER A 176 -12.50 -8.36 16.55
C SER A 176 -12.58 -8.04 15.06
N ASP A 177 -11.88 -7.02 14.57
CA ASP A 177 -12.06 -6.57 13.19
C ASP A 177 -10.75 -6.62 12.41
N ALA A 178 -10.70 -7.48 11.40
CA ALA A 178 -9.59 -7.54 10.46
C ALA A 178 -10.01 -7.03 9.09
N VAL A 179 -9.07 -6.48 8.33
CA VAL A 179 -9.32 -5.95 6.98
C VAL A 179 -8.31 -6.44 5.97
N SER A 180 -8.78 -6.92 4.82
CA SER A 180 -7.97 -7.11 3.62
C SER A 180 -8.44 -6.12 2.56
N GLN A 181 -7.49 -5.39 1.97
CA GLN A 181 -7.77 -4.40 0.95
C GLN A 181 -7.10 -4.78 -0.37
N GLY A 182 -7.84 -4.65 -1.48
CA GLY A 182 -7.33 -4.86 -2.82
C GLY A 182 -8.42 -5.28 -3.81
N SER A 183 -8.06 -5.45 -5.08
CA SER A 183 -8.96 -6.04 -6.07
C SER A 183 -9.32 -7.48 -5.68
N PHE A 184 -10.56 -7.90 -5.84
CA PHE A 184 -11.03 -9.27 -5.56
C PHE A 184 -10.61 -10.29 -6.65
N ALA A 185 -9.51 -10.00 -7.34
CA ALA A 185 -8.95 -10.83 -8.38
C ALA A 185 -8.13 -11.96 -7.73
N SER A 186 -8.63 -13.20 -7.85
CA SER A 186 -8.04 -14.39 -7.23
C SER A 186 -6.69 -14.80 -7.82
N ASP A 187 -6.32 -14.22 -8.95
CA ASP A 187 -5.00 -14.34 -9.55
C ASP A 187 -3.94 -13.51 -8.82
N ARG A 188 -4.34 -12.40 -8.18
CA ARG A 188 -3.43 -11.48 -7.48
C ARG A 188 -3.41 -11.65 -5.97
N LEU A 189 -4.51 -12.11 -5.38
CA LEU A 189 -4.67 -12.22 -3.93
C LEU A 189 -5.25 -13.58 -3.52
N ASP A 190 -4.74 -14.15 -2.42
CA ASP A 190 -5.09 -15.49 -1.94
C ASP A 190 -6.23 -15.47 -0.91
N TYR A 191 -7.39 -14.98 -1.33
CA TYR A 191 -8.60 -15.01 -0.49
C TYR A 191 -9.07 -16.43 -0.19
N LEU A 192 -8.80 -17.38 -1.10
CA LEU A 192 -9.24 -18.77 -0.96
C LEU A 192 -8.50 -19.46 0.19
N GLU A 193 -7.20 -19.26 0.34
CA GLU A 193 -6.45 -19.79 1.48
C GLU A 193 -6.92 -19.14 2.80
N ILE A 194 -7.20 -17.84 2.80
CA ILE A 194 -7.76 -17.15 3.97
C ILE A 194 -9.12 -17.76 4.37
N PHE A 195 -10.00 -18.04 3.41
CA PHE A 195 -11.30 -18.68 3.69
C PHE A 195 -11.14 -20.11 4.16
N ALA A 196 -10.23 -20.89 3.57
CA ALA A 196 -9.94 -22.25 4.00
C ALA A 196 -9.45 -22.28 5.45
N ASP A 197 -8.46 -21.44 5.78
CA ASP A 197 -7.93 -21.31 7.14
C ASP A 197 -9.00 -20.86 8.15
N SER A 198 -9.88 -19.94 7.72
CA SER A 198 -10.99 -19.45 8.55
C SER A 198 -11.99 -20.56 8.87
N LYS A 199 -12.41 -21.34 7.85
CA LYS A 199 -13.32 -22.47 8.03
C LYS A 199 -12.74 -23.52 8.96
N GLU A 200 -11.47 -23.88 8.76
CA GLU A 200 -10.80 -24.86 9.61
C GLU A 200 -10.70 -24.38 11.06
N SER A 201 -10.35 -23.11 11.26
CA SER A 201 -10.21 -22.54 12.60
C SER A 201 -11.55 -22.44 13.33
N LEU A 202 -12.63 -22.06 12.63
CA LEU A 202 -14.00 -22.03 13.17
C LEU A 202 -14.52 -23.43 13.49
N ALA A 203 -14.28 -24.41 12.62
CA ALA A 203 -14.70 -25.79 12.84
C ALA A 203 -14.05 -26.41 14.08
N HIS A 204 -12.82 -26.01 14.41
CA HIS A 204 -12.14 -26.46 15.61
C HIS A 204 -12.73 -25.85 16.90
N ASP A 205 -12.97 -24.54 16.92
CA ASP A 205 -13.49 -23.84 18.10
C ASP A 205 -14.20 -22.54 17.67
N PRO A 206 -15.52 -22.56 17.48
CA PRO A 206 -16.25 -21.38 17.02
C PRO A 206 -16.38 -20.31 18.12
N LYS A 207 -16.30 -20.71 19.40
CA LYS A 207 -16.46 -19.80 20.54
C LYS A 207 -15.31 -18.80 20.65
N VAL A 208 -14.07 -19.20 20.32
CA VAL A 208 -12.95 -18.24 20.31
C VAL A 208 -13.13 -17.12 19.31
N TRP A 209 -13.96 -17.34 18.29
CA TRP A 209 -14.30 -16.35 17.26
C TRP A 209 -15.60 -15.60 17.57
N GLY A 210 -16.33 -15.96 18.63
CA GLY A 210 -17.61 -15.36 19.00
C GLY A 210 -18.82 -15.96 18.27
N TYR A 211 -18.73 -17.20 17.80
CA TYR A 211 -19.78 -17.87 17.03
C TYR A 211 -20.27 -19.16 17.72
N LEU A 212 -21.51 -19.53 17.40
CA LEU A 212 -22.07 -20.85 17.69
C LEU A 212 -21.52 -21.91 16.73
N PRO A 213 -21.52 -23.21 17.11
CA PRO A 213 -21.20 -24.29 16.19
C PRO A 213 -22.09 -24.29 14.94
N LEU A 214 -21.52 -24.71 13.81
CA LEU A 214 -22.25 -24.81 12.55
C LEU A 214 -23.46 -25.74 12.71
N GLY A 215 -24.64 -25.32 12.22
CA GLY A 215 -25.89 -26.09 12.35
C GLY A 215 -26.58 -26.02 13.71
N ALA A 216 -26.13 -25.17 14.65
CA ALA A 216 -26.78 -25.02 15.96
C ALA A 216 -28.24 -24.54 15.88
N GLU A 217 -28.63 -23.86 14.79
CA GLU A 217 -29.99 -23.37 14.52
C GLU A 217 -30.49 -23.79 13.13
N ASP A 218 -30.06 -24.96 12.63
CA ASP A 218 -30.33 -25.44 11.26
C ASP A 218 -29.85 -24.48 10.14
N ASP A 219 -28.98 -23.53 10.47
CA ASP A 219 -28.33 -22.63 9.52
C ASP A 219 -27.06 -23.27 8.94
N ALA A 220 -26.82 -23.01 7.66
CA ALA A 220 -25.63 -23.42 6.93
C ALA A 220 -24.45 -22.45 7.14
N SER A 221 -24.60 -21.44 7.99
CA SER A 221 -23.60 -20.44 8.33
C SER A 221 -23.32 -20.36 9.83
N TYR A 222 -22.11 -19.93 10.20
CA TYR A 222 -21.79 -19.64 11.60
C TYR A 222 -22.57 -18.41 12.08
N ILE A 223 -23.32 -18.53 13.18
CA ILE A 223 -24.13 -17.43 13.75
C ILE A 223 -23.41 -16.86 14.98
N PHE A 224 -23.55 -15.54 15.20
CA PHE A 224 -22.98 -14.87 16.37
C PHE A 224 -23.54 -15.44 17.67
N ASP A 225 -22.65 -15.74 18.61
CA ASP A 225 -23.05 -16.12 19.97
C ASP A 225 -23.30 -14.85 20.80
N THR A 226 -24.57 -14.46 20.91
CA THR A 226 -25.00 -13.28 21.67
C THR A 226 -24.85 -13.41 23.18
N THR A 227 -24.49 -14.60 23.68
CA THR A 227 -24.27 -14.85 25.11
C THR A 227 -22.86 -14.50 25.56
N LEU A 228 -21.91 -14.35 24.62
CA LEU A 228 -20.53 -13.99 24.92
C LEU A 228 -20.41 -12.47 25.13
N PRO A 229 -19.59 -12.04 26.12
CA PRO A 229 -19.35 -10.62 26.36
C PRO A 229 -18.47 -9.98 25.29
N ASP A 230 -17.65 -10.79 24.61
CA ASP A 230 -16.70 -10.34 23.60
C ASP A 230 -17.37 -10.26 22.22
N PRO A 231 -17.11 -9.20 21.42
CA PRO A 231 -17.65 -9.08 20.07
C PRO A 231 -17.15 -10.20 19.14
N PRO A 232 -17.99 -10.67 18.20
CA PRO A 232 -17.58 -11.67 17.21
C PRO A 232 -16.49 -11.10 16.30
N PHE A 233 -15.64 -12.00 15.81
CA PHE A 233 -14.62 -11.63 14.84
C PHE A 233 -15.20 -11.43 13.44
N ARG A 234 -14.80 -10.38 12.74
CA ARG A 234 -15.23 -10.05 11.37
C ARG A 234 -14.03 -9.79 10.48
N LEU A 235 -14.10 -10.28 9.25
CA LEU A 235 -13.14 -10.03 8.19
C LEU A 235 -13.78 -9.11 7.13
N PHE A 236 -13.31 -7.88 7.06
CA PHE A 236 -13.72 -6.91 6.05
C PHE A 236 -12.86 -7.07 4.79
N LEU A 237 -13.51 -7.22 3.64
CA LEU A 237 -12.87 -7.20 2.33
C LEU A 237 -13.25 -5.89 1.66
N ILE A 238 -12.26 -5.01 1.47
CA ILE A 238 -12.48 -3.68 0.92
C ILE A 238 -11.78 -3.54 -0.43
N GLY A 239 -12.52 -3.19 -1.48
CA GLY A 239 -11.96 -3.04 -2.81
C GLY A 239 -12.98 -3.37 -3.89
N SER A 240 -12.52 -3.70 -5.09
CA SER A 240 -13.39 -3.87 -6.25
C SER A 240 -13.30 -5.27 -6.83
N GLY A 241 -14.39 -5.75 -7.42
CA GLY A 241 -14.46 -7.02 -8.14
C GLY A 241 -15.61 -7.89 -7.64
N SER A 242 -15.55 -9.18 -7.94
CA SER A 242 -16.51 -10.17 -7.42
C SER A 242 -15.76 -11.31 -6.76
N LEU A 243 -16.22 -11.70 -5.58
CA LEU A 243 -15.67 -12.83 -4.83
C LEU A 243 -16.82 -13.63 -4.23
N GLU A 244 -16.85 -14.93 -4.50
CA GLU A 244 -17.82 -15.82 -3.89
C GLU A 244 -17.36 -16.15 -2.46
N ILE A 245 -18.14 -15.71 -1.48
CA ILE A 245 -17.92 -16.05 -0.07
C ILE A 245 -18.58 -17.41 0.20
N PRO A 246 -17.85 -18.40 0.75
CA PRO A 246 -18.43 -19.67 1.17
C PRO A 246 -19.61 -19.46 2.12
N GLN A 247 -20.70 -20.20 1.92
CA GLN A 247 -21.95 -20.02 2.67
C GLN A 247 -21.71 -20.06 4.19
N GLU A 248 -20.79 -20.91 4.64
CA GLU A 248 -20.43 -21.06 6.05
C GLU A 248 -19.91 -19.76 6.66
N LEU A 249 -19.17 -18.96 5.87
CA LEU A 249 -18.48 -17.74 6.32
C LEU A 249 -19.28 -16.45 6.11
N LYS A 250 -20.51 -16.53 5.60
CA LYS A 250 -21.30 -15.36 5.19
C LYS A 250 -21.50 -14.30 6.29
N ASN A 251 -21.55 -14.72 7.56
CA ASN A 251 -21.71 -13.81 8.70
C ASN A 251 -20.36 -13.30 9.26
N MET A 252 -19.24 -13.93 8.88
CA MET A 252 -17.90 -13.54 9.30
C MET A 252 -17.23 -12.60 8.30
N VAL A 253 -17.44 -12.83 7.00
CA VAL A 253 -16.78 -12.08 5.91
C VAL A 253 -17.73 -11.03 5.37
N LEU A 254 -17.30 -9.77 5.35
CA LEU A 254 -18.08 -8.62 4.92
C LEU A 254 -17.40 -7.92 3.75
N ILE A 255 -18.05 -7.88 2.59
CA ILE A 255 -17.56 -7.12 1.42
C ILE A 255 -18.02 -5.67 1.52
N ARG A 256 -17.12 -4.74 1.19
CA ARG A 256 -17.40 -3.31 1.01
C ARG A 256 -16.70 -2.82 -0.26
N ASP A 257 -17.46 -2.61 -1.32
CA ASP A 257 -16.96 -2.33 -2.67
C ASP A 257 -17.39 -0.98 -3.25
N ASP A 258 -18.24 -0.25 -2.52
CA ASP A 258 -18.87 1.00 -2.96
C ASP A 258 -18.50 2.20 -2.07
N LEU A 259 -17.36 2.15 -1.39
CA LEU A 259 -16.93 3.21 -0.48
C LEU A 259 -16.27 4.37 -1.22
N ASN A 260 -16.68 5.60 -0.89
CA ASN A 260 -15.86 6.77 -1.20
C ASN A 260 -14.62 6.84 -0.27
N TYR A 261 -13.64 7.70 -0.58
CA TYR A 261 -12.40 7.75 0.20
C TYR A 261 -12.58 8.13 1.68
N ALA A 262 -13.57 8.98 2.01
CA ALA A 262 -13.83 9.36 3.40
C ALA A 262 -14.41 8.16 4.19
N GLU A 263 -15.36 7.44 3.59
CA GLU A 263 -15.92 6.22 4.17
C GLU A 263 -14.88 5.11 4.27
N PHE A 264 -14.05 4.95 3.24
CA PHE A 264 -12.94 4.01 3.20
C PHE A 264 -11.98 4.26 4.36
N TYR A 265 -11.49 5.49 4.52
CA TYR A 265 -10.54 5.82 5.59
C TYR A 265 -11.18 5.69 6.97
N ASN A 266 -12.44 6.12 7.12
CA ASN A 266 -13.17 5.93 8.37
C ASN A 266 -13.32 4.44 8.72
N LEU A 267 -13.75 3.60 7.77
CA LEU A 267 -13.88 2.16 8.00
C LEU A 267 -12.54 1.52 8.34
N MET A 268 -11.51 1.75 7.50
CA MET A 268 -10.17 1.21 7.71
C MET A 268 -9.64 1.58 9.09
N SER A 269 -9.81 2.83 9.52
CA SER A 269 -9.33 3.32 10.82
C SER A 269 -9.98 2.68 12.05
N ASN A 270 -11.13 2.03 11.87
CA ASN A 270 -11.82 1.30 12.95
C ASN A 270 -11.39 -0.18 13.05
N MET A 271 -10.56 -0.66 12.13
CA MET A 271 -10.08 -2.04 12.10
C MET A 271 -8.93 -2.25 13.09
N ASP A 272 -8.82 -3.45 13.64
CA ASP A 272 -7.75 -3.81 14.58
C ASP A 272 -6.45 -4.17 13.86
N ILE A 273 -6.58 -4.88 12.75
CA ILE A 273 -5.42 -5.43 12.03
C ILE A 273 -5.69 -5.48 10.54
N CYS A 274 -4.67 -5.19 9.75
CA CYS A 274 -4.71 -5.41 8.31
C CYS A 274 -4.13 -6.81 8.01
N LEU A 275 -4.85 -7.59 7.22
CA LEU A 275 -4.50 -8.93 6.79
C LEU A 275 -4.26 -8.91 5.29
N PRO A 276 -3.01 -8.69 4.82
CA PRO A 276 -2.74 -8.66 3.40
C PRO A 276 -2.94 -10.04 2.79
N ALA A 277 -3.78 -10.12 1.76
CA ALA A 277 -4.06 -11.36 1.02
C ALA A 277 -3.01 -11.65 -0.05
N PHE A 278 -1.72 -11.40 0.21
CA PHE A 278 -0.68 -11.59 -0.80
C PHE A 278 -0.61 -13.03 -1.27
N ARG A 279 -0.60 -13.21 -2.59
CA ARG A 279 -0.33 -14.51 -3.18
C ARG A 279 1.14 -14.90 -2.92
N GLY A 280 1.37 -16.20 -2.76
CA GLY A 280 2.68 -16.75 -2.43
C GLY A 280 3.71 -16.75 -3.57
N ASP A 281 3.44 -16.11 -4.71
CA ASP A 281 4.38 -16.05 -5.83
C ASP A 281 5.46 -14.98 -5.59
N ASN A 282 6.72 -15.33 -5.91
CA ASN A 282 7.86 -14.45 -5.65
C ASN A 282 7.77 -13.12 -6.40
N GLU A 283 7.10 -13.08 -7.55
CA GLU A 283 6.97 -11.87 -8.39
C GLU A 283 6.27 -10.73 -7.64
N TYR A 284 5.18 -11.03 -6.91
CA TYR A 284 4.49 -10.02 -6.11
C TYR A 284 5.41 -9.42 -5.04
N TYR A 285 6.26 -10.25 -4.45
CA TYR A 285 7.15 -9.83 -3.37
C TYR A 285 8.39 -9.09 -3.85
N GLU A 286 8.91 -9.42 -5.02
CA GLU A 286 10.15 -8.87 -5.56
C GLU A 286 9.94 -7.60 -6.38
N GLU A 287 8.85 -7.54 -7.14
CA GLU A 287 8.67 -6.53 -8.19
C GLU A 287 7.44 -5.65 -8.00
N GLN A 288 6.50 -6.04 -7.15
CA GLN A 288 5.27 -5.28 -6.93
C GLN A 288 5.21 -4.61 -5.56
N ALA A 289 4.80 -3.35 -5.54
CA ALA A 289 4.48 -2.66 -4.29
C ALA A 289 2.99 -2.79 -3.96
N SER A 290 2.71 -3.13 -2.71
CA SER A 290 1.35 -3.17 -2.20
C SER A 290 0.92 -1.80 -1.64
N SER A 291 -0.11 -1.21 -2.24
CA SER A 291 -0.76 -0.02 -1.68
C SER A 291 -1.48 -0.32 -0.35
N THR A 292 -1.82 -1.59 -0.08
CA THR A 292 -2.43 -2.06 1.17
C THR A 292 -1.59 -1.68 2.39
N PHE A 293 -0.27 -1.81 2.30
CA PHE A 293 0.63 -1.42 3.39
C PHE A 293 0.55 0.09 3.65
N ALA A 294 0.69 0.90 2.60
CA ALA A 294 0.60 2.35 2.73
C ALA A 294 -0.77 2.78 3.27
N MET A 295 -1.86 2.11 2.87
CA MET A 295 -3.20 2.39 3.39
C MET A 295 -3.35 2.01 4.87
N ALA A 296 -2.83 0.86 5.29
CA ALA A 296 -2.85 0.42 6.68
C ALA A 296 -2.11 1.43 7.58
N VAL A 297 -0.91 1.84 7.16
CA VAL A 297 -0.12 2.85 7.89
C VAL A 297 -0.81 4.22 7.92
N LYS A 298 -1.41 4.68 6.81
CA LYS A 298 -2.21 5.92 6.80
C LYS A 298 -3.25 5.93 7.91
N CYS A 299 -3.94 4.80 8.08
CA CYS A 299 -5.05 4.64 9.01
C CYS A 299 -4.64 4.17 10.41
N ASN A 300 -3.34 4.09 10.72
CA ASN A 300 -2.83 3.56 11.98
C ASN A 300 -3.31 2.13 12.29
N VAL A 301 -3.43 1.29 11.25
CA VAL A 301 -3.75 -0.13 11.38
C VAL A 301 -2.50 -0.93 11.07
N GLY A 302 -2.11 -1.81 12.00
CA GLY A 302 -0.92 -2.63 11.81
C GLY A 302 -1.17 -3.77 10.82
N PRO A 303 -0.45 -3.86 9.69
CA PRO A 303 -0.51 -5.06 8.85
C PRO A 303 0.20 -6.23 9.53
N ILE A 304 -0.36 -7.43 9.37
CA ILE A 304 0.26 -8.67 9.85
C ILE A 304 1.13 -9.32 8.79
N LEU A 305 2.42 -9.47 9.08
CA LEU A 305 3.43 -9.92 8.12
C LEU A 305 4.30 -11.06 8.70
N PRO A 306 4.70 -12.06 7.88
CA PRO A 306 5.54 -13.18 8.33
C PRO A 306 7.01 -12.82 8.57
N ARG A 307 7.68 -13.58 9.46
CA ARG A 307 9.12 -13.51 9.82
C ARG A 307 9.83 -14.85 9.60
N PRO A 308 11.04 -14.84 9.01
CA PRO A 308 11.52 -13.88 8.03
C PRO A 308 10.92 -14.30 6.67
N ASN A 309 10.22 -13.41 5.98
CA ASN A 309 10.23 -13.53 4.52
C ASN A 309 11.40 -12.66 4.03
N PRO A 310 12.55 -13.22 3.64
CA PRO A 310 13.63 -12.45 3.04
C PRO A 310 13.15 -11.65 1.81
N CYS A 311 12.12 -12.10 1.09
CA CYS A 311 11.55 -11.33 -0.02
C CYS A 311 10.78 -10.07 0.45
N TYR A 312 10.17 -10.05 1.64
CA TYR A 312 9.53 -8.83 2.19
C TYR A 312 10.52 -7.96 2.99
N ARG A 313 11.31 -8.58 3.88
CA ARG A 313 12.19 -7.89 4.84
C ARG A 313 13.54 -7.45 4.28
N ALA A 314 14.13 -8.15 3.31
CA ALA A 314 15.39 -7.72 2.68
C ALA A 314 15.20 -6.60 1.65
N HIS A 315 13.95 -6.23 1.41
CA HIS A 315 13.53 -5.45 0.26
C HIS A 315 12.76 -4.20 0.72
N GLN A 316 11.86 -4.32 1.71
CA GLN A 316 11.10 -3.21 2.25
C GLN A 316 11.69 -2.70 3.57
N GLU A 317 12.80 -1.97 3.52
CA GLU A 317 13.50 -1.46 4.71
C GLU A 317 12.60 -0.63 5.65
N PHE A 318 11.58 0.04 5.11
CA PHE A 318 10.63 0.80 5.93
C PHE A 318 9.51 -0.06 6.54
N VAL A 319 9.29 -1.29 6.08
CA VAL A 319 8.19 -2.16 6.56
C VAL A 319 8.63 -3.06 7.72
N ASP A 320 9.92 -3.21 7.98
CA ASP A 320 10.43 -3.94 9.15
C ASP A 320 10.49 -3.06 10.40
N ASP A 321 9.33 -2.53 10.79
CA ASP A 321 9.19 -1.70 11.97
C ASP A 321 8.04 -2.17 12.87
N ASP A 322 8.39 -2.77 13.99
CA ASP A 322 7.42 -3.27 14.97
C ASP A 322 6.56 -2.13 15.57
N ARG A 323 6.90 -0.84 15.38
CA ARG A 323 6.04 0.31 15.75
C ARG A 323 4.77 0.41 14.89
N ALA A 324 4.78 -0.13 13.68
CA ALA A 324 3.69 -0.03 12.73
C ALA A 324 3.19 -1.39 12.22
N VAL A 325 3.92 -2.48 12.47
CA VAL A 325 3.65 -3.82 11.90
C VAL A 325 3.49 -4.87 12.99
N VAL A 326 2.66 -5.88 12.70
CA VAL A 326 2.55 -7.09 13.52
C VAL A 326 3.31 -8.22 12.86
N THR A 327 4.38 -8.66 13.50
CA THR A 327 5.26 -9.67 12.94
C THR A 327 4.89 -11.09 13.44
N ARG A 328 4.42 -11.97 12.55
CA ARG A 328 4.14 -13.40 12.83
C ARG A 328 5.27 -14.33 12.40
N PRO A 329 5.46 -15.53 12.99
CA PRO A 329 6.36 -16.54 12.42
C PRO A 329 5.93 -16.97 11.01
N ALA A 330 6.87 -17.22 10.10
CA ALA A 330 6.56 -17.65 8.73
C ALA A 330 5.76 -18.96 8.68
N ALA A 331 6.03 -19.89 9.61
CA ALA A 331 5.32 -21.16 9.72
C ALA A 331 3.89 -21.03 10.26
N MET A 332 3.50 -19.87 10.82
CA MET A 332 2.17 -19.63 11.38
C MET A 332 1.33 -18.90 10.35
N ARG A 333 0.21 -19.45 9.88
CA ARG A 333 -0.65 -18.80 8.88
C ARG A 333 -1.30 -17.52 9.42
N ALA A 334 -1.83 -16.68 8.54
CA ALA A 334 -2.34 -15.36 8.92
C ALA A 334 -3.54 -15.45 9.88
N ILE A 335 -4.52 -16.31 9.59
CA ILE A 335 -5.68 -16.56 10.45
C ILE A 335 -5.27 -17.21 11.79
N GLU A 336 -4.26 -18.08 11.79
CA GLU A 336 -3.72 -18.64 13.03
C GLU A 336 -3.10 -17.55 13.90
N ALA A 337 -2.36 -16.62 13.31
CA ALA A 337 -1.78 -15.51 14.03
C ALA A 337 -2.85 -14.57 14.61
N VAL A 338 -3.92 -14.29 13.85
CA VAL A 338 -5.09 -13.57 14.35
C VAL A 338 -5.72 -14.30 15.53
N ARG A 339 -5.90 -15.63 15.45
CA ARG A 339 -6.42 -16.44 16.57
C ARG A 339 -5.53 -16.35 17.80
N VAL A 340 -4.21 -16.46 17.64
CA VAL A 340 -3.24 -16.35 18.74
C VAL A 340 -3.32 -14.98 19.41
N LEU A 341 -3.42 -13.90 18.63
CA LEU A 341 -3.54 -12.54 19.14
C LEU A 341 -4.88 -12.30 19.86
N ARG A 342 -5.98 -12.82 19.28
CA ARG A 342 -7.33 -12.72 19.85
C ARG A 342 -7.45 -13.48 21.17
N THR A 343 -7.00 -14.73 21.20
CA THR A 343 -7.08 -15.62 22.38
C THR A 343 -5.96 -15.41 23.39
N ARG A 344 -4.93 -14.64 23.02
CA ARG A 344 -3.67 -14.47 23.75
C ARG A 344 -2.98 -15.79 24.11
N ASN A 345 -3.08 -16.77 23.23
CA ASN A 345 -2.62 -18.14 23.50
C ASN A 345 -1.96 -18.78 22.26
N THR A 346 -0.70 -19.19 22.39
CA THR A 346 0.07 -19.85 21.31
C THR A 346 -0.12 -21.37 21.28
N SER A 347 -0.72 -21.99 22.29
CA SER A 347 -0.77 -23.44 22.44
C SER A 347 -1.49 -24.12 21.29
N PHE A 348 -2.56 -23.52 20.75
CA PHE A 348 -3.26 -24.06 19.58
C PHE A 348 -2.29 -24.25 18.40
N PHE A 349 -1.54 -23.20 18.05
CA PHE A 349 -0.56 -23.24 16.97
C PHE A 349 0.55 -24.28 17.25
N LEU A 350 1.13 -24.27 18.46
CA LEU A 350 2.25 -25.16 18.80
C LEU A 350 1.84 -26.64 18.80
N HIS A 351 0.67 -26.97 19.35
CA HIS A 351 0.16 -28.34 19.38
C HIS A 351 -0.21 -28.83 17.98
N ARG A 352 -0.92 -28.00 17.20
CA ARG A 352 -1.35 -28.35 15.84
C ARG A 352 -0.16 -28.64 14.92
N THR A 353 0.90 -27.85 15.02
CA THR A 353 2.09 -27.96 14.17
C THR A 353 3.15 -28.94 14.70
N GLY A 354 3.00 -29.45 15.93
CA GLY A 354 4.00 -30.28 16.59
C GLY A 354 5.32 -29.54 16.88
N ILE A 355 5.30 -28.21 16.89
CA ILE A 355 6.49 -27.38 17.10
C ILE A 355 6.89 -27.41 18.59
N PRO A 356 8.14 -27.79 18.93
CA PRO A 356 8.60 -27.78 20.32
C PRO A 356 8.56 -26.38 20.94
N ILE A 357 8.14 -26.30 22.21
CA ILE A 357 8.01 -25.04 22.97
C ILE A 357 9.32 -24.23 23.02
N HIS A 358 10.47 -24.90 23.00
CA HIS A 358 11.78 -24.25 23.05
C HIS A 358 12.35 -23.87 21.68
N SER A 359 11.64 -24.18 20.59
CA SER A 359 12.11 -23.88 19.23
C SER A 359 12.15 -22.37 18.94
N PRO A 360 12.99 -21.92 17.99
CA PRO A 360 12.98 -20.53 17.53
C PRO A 360 11.60 -20.07 17.04
N THR A 361 10.83 -20.95 16.39
CA THR A 361 9.46 -20.64 15.93
C THR A 361 8.51 -20.38 17.09
N ALA A 362 8.59 -21.18 18.16
CA ALA A 362 7.79 -20.95 19.36
C ALA A 362 8.18 -19.64 20.07
N GLN A 363 9.47 -19.31 20.13
CA GLN A 363 9.95 -18.03 20.66
C GLN A 363 9.46 -16.84 19.81
N ALA A 364 9.43 -16.99 18.49
CA ALA A 364 8.88 -15.97 17.59
C ALA A 364 7.37 -15.78 17.79
N ALA A 365 6.61 -16.87 17.99
CA ALA A 365 5.18 -16.80 18.32
C ALA A 365 4.93 -16.11 19.66
N ALA A 366 5.73 -16.44 20.69
CA ALA A 366 5.67 -15.78 21.99
C ALA A 366 6.04 -14.30 21.91
N SER A 367 7.02 -13.95 21.07
CA SER A 367 7.41 -12.56 20.84
C SER A 367 6.30 -11.76 20.15
N MET A 368 5.66 -12.34 19.12
CA MET A 368 4.48 -11.75 18.47
C MET A 368 3.38 -11.47 19.49
N LEU A 369 3.08 -12.44 20.35
CA LEU A 369 2.05 -12.29 21.38
C LEU A 369 2.42 -11.22 22.42
N LYS A 370 3.70 -11.15 22.82
CA LYS A 370 4.21 -10.16 23.78
C LYS A 370 4.13 -8.73 23.23
N LEU A 371 4.48 -8.54 21.95
CA LEU A 371 4.38 -7.25 21.27
C LEU A 371 2.92 -6.88 20.99
N GLY A 372 2.07 -7.88 20.76
CA GLY A 372 0.66 -7.70 20.46
C GLY A 372 0.43 -6.98 19.13
N TRP A 373 -0.82 -6.54 18.93
CA TRP A 373 -1.26 -5.83 17.72
C TRP A 373 -1.59 -4.35 17.96
N ILE A 374 -1.84 -3.96 19.19
CA ILE A 374 -2.13 -2.56 19.55
C ILE A 374 -0.85 -1.74 19.44
N ARG A 375 -0.93 -0.58 18.78
CA ARG A 375 0.14 0.40 18.70
C ARG A 375 -0.38 1.75 19.16
N SER A 376 0.49 2.54 19.78
CA SER A 376 0.13 3.90 20.19
C SER A 376 0.13 4.85 19.00
N ALA A 377 -0.66 5.92 19.12
CA ALA A 377 -0.63 7.03 18.16
C ALA A 377 0.79 7.60 17.98
N GLY A 378 1.59 7.64 19.06
CA GLY A 378 2.97 8.12 19.04
C GLY A 378 3.91 7.22 18.25
N GLU A 379 3.75 5.89 18.32
CA GLU A 379 4.54 4.93 17.54
C GLU A 379 4.27 5.08 16.05
N PHE A 380 3.00 5.12 15.65
CA PHE A 380 2.63 5.38 14.25
C PHE A 380 3.11 6.74 13.78
N ARG A 381 3.00 7.79 14.61
CA ARG A 381 3.47 9.12 14.25
C ARG A 381 4.98 9.14 14.01
N ALA A 382 5.77 8.58 14.93
CA ALA A 382 7.22 8.50 14.77
C ALA A 382 7.63 7.72 13.51
N PHE A 383 6.89 6.66 13.19
CA PHE A 383 7.09 5.88 11.97
C PHE A 383 6.75 6.69 10.70
N LYS A 384 5.59 7.35 10.65
CA LYS A 384 5.17 8.23 9.55
C LYS A 384 6.18 9.36 9.32
N GLU A 385 6.68 10.00 10.38
CA GLU A 385 7.68 11.06 10.29
C GLU A 385 9.00 10.60 9.69
N GLN A 386 9.43 9.37 9.99
CA GLN A 386 10.62 8.78 9.36
C GLN A 386 10.43 8.62 7.85
N ILE A 387 9.27 8.11 7.42
CA ILE A 387 8.91 8.00 6.01
C ILE A 387 8.89 9.39 5.34
N TRP A 388 8.24 10.37 5.96
CA TRP A 388 8.16 11.72 5.41
C TRP A 388 9.51 12.41 5.29
N ARG A 389 10.43 12.21 6.24
CA ARG A 389 11.81 12.71 6.12
C ARG A 389 12.57 12.03 4.97
N ALA A 390 12.31 10.75 4.71
CA ALA A 390 12.89 10.06 3.56
C ALA A 390 12.34 10.60 2.23
N ASN A 391 11.03 10.80 2.16
CA ASN A 391 10.36 11.41 1.00
C ASN A 391 10.85 12.85 0.76
N ASP A 392 11.04 13.66 1.80
CA ASP A 392 11.60 15.02 1.68
C ASP A 392 12.97 14.97 0.99
N ARG A 393 13.87 14.08 1.43
CA ARG A 393 15.20 13.92 0.81
C ARG A 393 15.12 13.51 -0.66
N VAL A 394 14.14 12.70 -1.03
CA VAL A 394 13.94 12.28 -2.43
C VAL A 394 13.51 13.48 -3.27
N VAL A 395 12.53 14.24 -2.80
CA VAL A 395 12.05 15.44 -3.48
C VAL A 395 13.14 16.52 -3.57
N GLU A 396 13.91 16.74 -2.50
CA GLU A 396 15.07 17.65 -2.51
C GLU A 396 16.10 17.26 -3.58
N ARG A 397 16.37 15.96 -3.75
CA ARG A 397 17.23 15.48 -4.85
C ARG A 397 16.60 15.73 -6.21
N MET A 398 15.30 15.42 -6.37
CA MET A 398 14.59 15.62 -7.63
C MET A 398 14.66 17.08 -8.08
N LEU A 399 14.38 18.02 -7.19
CA LEU A 399 14.39 19.45 -7.48
C LEU A 399 15.81 20.00 -7.74
N ARG A 400 16.84 19.45 -7.09
CA ARG A 400 18.24 19.86 -7.32
C ARG A 400 18.81 19.33 -8.65
N ASP A 401 18.23 18.24 -9.16
CA ASP A 401 18.67 17.59 -10.39
C ASP A 401 17.96 18.15 -11.65
N LEU A 402 17.09 19.15 -11.46
CA LEU A 402 16.63 20.10 -12.48
C LEU A 402 17.75 21.12 -12.74
#